data_AF-A0A381NXF0-F1
#
_entry.id   AF-A0A381NXF0-F1
#
_cell.length_a   1.000
_cell.length_b   1.000
_cell.length_c   1.000
_cell.angle_alpha   90.00
_cell.angle_beta   90.00
_cell.angle_gamma   90.00
#
_symmetry.space_group_name_H-M   'P 1'
#
loop_
_entity.id
_entity.type
_entity.pdbx_description
1 polymer ?
#
loop_
_entity_poly.entity_id
_entity_poly.type
_entity_poly.pdbx_seq_one_letter_code
_entity_poly.pdbx_strand_id
1 'polypeptide(L)'
;MATESAKQKPEVKFGNAAEASLDTVKKAPEETQQQFHSVSSKGDSLKLVGEEVLSCESKDDLKTNLPKAIVVKKNLKKDVETLYESFKNFEKTHDNPKEIKEFKHACNTVIREAQKSHSAIKDKVYTIYDKKK
;
A
#
# COMPACT_ATOMS: atom_id res chain seq x y z
N MET A 1 11.83 46.66 2.04
CA MET A 1 12.56 45.64 1.26
C MET A 1 12.74 44.44 2.18
N ALA A 2 11.82 43.48 2.11
CA ALA A 2 11.97 42.23 1.36
C ALA A 2 12.89 41.24 2.08
N THR A 3 12.31 40.37 2.91
CA THR A 3 12.88 39.07 3.25
C THR A 3 11.97 38.00 2.70
N GLU A 4 12.43 37.49 1.56
CA GLU A 4 12.00 36.33 0.82
C GLU A 4 12.01 35.09 1.74
N SER A 5 10.83 34.58 2.10
CA SER A 5 10.71 33.23 2.66
C SER A 5 10.46 32.26 1.51
N ALA A 6 11.52 31.52 1.20
CA ALA A 6 11.57 30.51 0.17
C ALA A 6 10.43 29.50 0.31
N LYS A 7 9.79 29.23 -0.83
CA LYS A 7 8.74 28.25 -1.07
C LYS A 7 9.04 26.92 -0.37
N GLN A 8 8.26 26.56 0.65
CA GLN A 8 8.04 25.17 1.01
C GLN A 8 7.37 24.49 -0.18
N LYS A 9 8.09 23.55 -0.81
CA LYS A 9 7.48 22.57 -1.72
C LYS A 9 6.35 21.89 -0.95
N PRO A 10 5.13 21.79 -1.51
CA PRO A 10 4.09 21.02 -0.87
C PRO A 10 4.56 19.57 -0.78
N GLU A 11 4.67 19.05 0.44
CA GLU A 11 4.72 17.61 0.68
C GLU A 11 3.54 16.99 -0.07
N VAL A 12 3.88 16.08 -0.97
CA VAL A 12 2.91 15.29 -1.72
C VAL A 12 2.17 14.45 -0.68
N LYS A 13 0.97 14.90 -0.28
CA LYS A 13 0.05 14.14 0.55
C LYS A 13 -0.43 12.94 -0.27
N PHE A 14 0.27 11.82 -0.12
CA PHE A 14 -0.14 10.55 -0.71
C PHE A 14 -1.33 9.98 0.07
N GLY A 15 -2.37 9.60 -0.67
CA GLY A 15 -3.36 8.61 -0.25
C GLY A 15 -4.45 9.12 0.69
N ASN A 16 -5.48 9.76 0.13
CA ASN A 16 -6.77 9.93 0.80
C ASN A 16 -7.53 8.58 0.78
N ALA A 17 -7.04 7.59 1.52
CA ALA A 17 -7.73 6.32 1.73
C ALA A 17 -8.63 6.44 2.96
N ALA A 18 -9.90 6.77 2.71
CA ALA A 18 -11.06 6.68 3.60
C ALA A 18 -10.90 7.31 5.01
N GLU A 19 -11.44 8.53 5.19
CA GLU A 19 -11.57 9.22 6.49
C GLU A 19 -12.10 8.32 7.63
N ALA A 20 -13.01 7.38 7.33
CA ALA A 20 -13.55 6.44 8.32
C ALA A 20 -12.54 5.40 8.85
N SER A 21 -11.50 5.04 8.07
CA SER A 21 -10.46 4.10 8.51
C SER A 21 -9.41 4.79 9.40
N LEU A 22 -9.18 6.09 9.19
CA LEU A 22 -8.18 6.88 9.91
C LEU A 22 -8.50 7.08 11.39
N ASP A 23 -9.75 7.35 11.76
CA ASP A 23 -10.10 7.58 13.18
C ASP A 23 -10.01 6.33 14.04
N THR A 24 -10.15 5.15 13.43
CA THR A 24 -9.92 3.89 14.15
C THR A 24 -8.42 3.60 14.30
N VAL A 25 -7.64 3.87 13.25
CA VAL A 25 -6.18 3.68 13.28
C VAL A 25 -5.54 4.56 14.35
N LYS A 26 -6.00 5.80 14.54
CA LYS A 26 -5.51 6.71 15.59
C LYS A 26 -5.62 6.18 17.03
N LYS A 27 -6.41 5.13 17.26
CA LYS A 27 -6.60 4.51 18.58
C LYS A 27 -5.63 3.36 18.86
N ALA A 28 -4.91 2.88 17.84
CA ALA A 28 -3.85 1.90 18.02
C ALA A 28 -2.58 2.54 18.61
N PRO A 29 -1.64 1.78 19.21
CA PRO A 29 -0.34 2.30 19.61
C PRO A 29 0.40 2.95 18.44
N GLU A 30 1.17 4.01 18.71
CA GLU A 30 1.84 4.82 17.67
C GLU A 30 2.64 3.97 16.68
N GLU A 31 3.41 2.99 17.17
CA GLU A 31 4.16 2.07 16.32
C GLU A 31 3.24 1.31 15.36
N THR A 32 2.08 0.83 15.84
CA THR A 32 1.08 0.12 15.02
C THR A 32 0.43 1.04 14.00
N GLN A 33 0.21 2.31 14.33
CA GLN A 33 -0.26 3.33 13.37
C GLN A 33 0.77 3.55 12.27
N GLN A 34 2.03 3.74 12.63
CA GLN A 34 3.12 3.95 11.67
C GLN A 34 3.26 2.76 10.72
N GLN A 35 3.14 1.52 11.22
CA GLN A 35 3.13 0.33 10.37
C GLN A 35 1.93 0.33 9.41
N PHE A 36 0.73 0.67 9.89
CA PHE A 36 -0.46 0.74 9.05
C PHE A 36 -0.29 1.77 7.91
N HIS A 37 0.22 2.96 8.22
CA HIS A 37 0.45 4.02 7.24
C HIS A 37 1.55 3.66 6.24
N SER A 38 2.64 3.03 6.70
CA SER A 38 3.70 2.49 5.85
C SER A 38 3.15 1.47 4.83
N VAL A 39 2.35 0.50 5.29
CA VAL A 39 1.71 -0.50 4.43
C VAL A 39 0.72 0.14 3.46
N SER A 40 -0.10 1.09 3.93
CA SER A 40 -1.07 1.80 3.09
C SER A 40 -0.40 2.58 1.96
N SER A 41 0.60 3.40 2.28
CA SER A 41 1.35 4.20 1.30
C SER A 41 2.06 3.32 0.26
N LYS A 42 2.62 2.18 0.68
CA LYS A 42 3.23 1.21 -0.25
C LYS A 42 2.19 0.44 -1.06
N GLY A 43 0.99 0.23 -0.52
CA GLY A 43 -0.17 -0.28 -1.26
C GLY A 43 -0.57 0.66 -2.40
N ASP A 44 -0.64 1.96 -2.13
CA ASP A 44 -0.88 2.99 -3.15
C ASP A 44 0.24 3.01 -4.21
N SER A 45 1.49 2.90 -3.76
CA SER A 45 2.63 2.81 -4.67
C SER A 45 2.53 1.59 -5.58
N LEU A 46 2.12 0.43 -5.05
CA LEU A 46 1.91 -0.80 -5.82
C LEU A 46 0.80 -0.62 -6.86
N LYS A 47 -0.27 0.10 -6.51
CA LYS A 47 -1.36 0.43 -7.44
C LYS A 47 -0.84 1.28 -8.60
N LEU A 48 -0.10 2.35 -8.33
CA LEU A 48 0.46 3.23 -9.35
C LEU A 48 1.41 2.51 -10.31
N VAL A 49 2.42 1.82 -9.78
CA VAL A 49 3.35 1.04 -10.63
C VAL A 49 2.65 -0.15 -11.28
N GLY A 50 1.56 -0.63 -10.70
CA GLY A 50 0.69 -1.64 -11.28
C GLY A 50 -0.02 -1.11 -12.52
N GLU A 51 -0.56 0.10 -12.48
CA GLU A 51 -1.19 0.76 -13.63
C GLU A 51 -0.21 0.96 -14.79
N GLU A 52 1.06 1.28 -14.51
CA GLU A 52 2.14 1.31 -15.53
C GLU A 52 2.29 -0.07 -16.21
N VAL A 53 2.30 -1.15 -15.43
CA VAL A 53 2.41 -2.52 -15.95
C VAL A 53 1.15 -2.94 -16.72
N LEU A 54 -0.03 -2.58 -16.23
CA LEU A 54 -1.32 -2.87 -16.89
C LEU A 54 -1.45 -2.15 -18.24
N SER A 55 -0.81 -0.99 -18.37
CA SER A 55 -0.77 -0.20 -19.61
C SER A 55 0.27 -0.70 -20.62
N CYS A 56 1.14 -1.63 -20.24
CA CYS A 56 2.13 -2.20 -21.17
C CYS A 56 1.43 -2.97 -22.30
N GLU A 57 1.95 -2.88 -23.52
CA GLU A 57 1.41 -3.61 -24.68
C GLU A 57 2.40 -4.63 -25.23
N SER A 58 3.69 -4.45 -24.92
CA SER A 58 4.78 -5.28 -25.40
C SER A 58 5.60 -5.91 -24.27
N LYS A 59 6.45 -6.88 -24.66
CA LYS A 59 7.43 -7.48 -23.76
C LYS A 59 8.51 -6.49 -23.33
N ASP A 60 8.84 -5.51 -24.16
CA ASP A 60 9.89 -4.52 -23.83
C ASP A 60 9.39 -3.47 -22.83
N ASP A 61 8.11 -3.08 -22.91
CA ASP A 61 7.47 -2.26 -21.88
C ASP A 61 7.47 -2.98 -20.53
N LEU A 62 7.14 -4.28 -20.53
CA LEU A 62 7.17 -5.11 -19.32
C LEU A 62 8.57 -5.19 -18.73
N LYS A 63 9.63 -5.35 -19.53
CA LYS A 63 11.02 -5.39 -19.02
C LYS A 63 11.39 -4.11 -18.27
N THR A 64 10.79 -2.98 -18.64
CA THR A 64 11.06 -1.68 -18.01
C THR A 64 10.24 -1.48 -16.73
N ASN A 65 8.95 -1.83 -16.75
CA ASN A 65 8.02 -1.49 -15.65
C ASN A 65 7.81 -2.62 -14.63
N LEU A 66 7.91 -3.89 -15.04
CA LEU A 66 7.72 -5.03 -14.15
C LEU A 66 8.74 -5.08 -13.00
N PRO A 67 10.05 -4.78 -13.20
CA PRO A 67 11.01 -4.76 -12.09
C PRO A 67 10.62 -3.76 -10.99
N LYS A 68 10.10 -2.58 -11.35
CA LYS A 68 9.62 -1.58 -10.38
C LYS A 68 8.50 -2.15 -9.52
N ALA A 69 7.48 -2.75 -10.16
CA ALA A 69 6.36 -3.36 -9.47
C ALA A 69 6.79 -4.53 -8.56
N ILE A 70 7.76 -5.34 -8.99
CA ILE A 70 8.33 -6.43 -8.18
C ILE A 70 9.01 -5.90 -6.92
N VAL A 71 9.81 -4.82 -7.03
CA VAL A 71 10.49 -4.22 -5.88
C VAL A 71 9.48 -3.69 -4.87
N VAL A 72 8.49 -2.93 -5.32
CA VAL A 72 7.43 -2.39 -4.43
C VAL A 72 6.66 -3.53 -3.75
N LYS A 73 6.26 -4.56 -4.50
CA LYS A 73 5.58 -5.74 -3.94
C LYS A 73 6.42 -6.46 -2.89
N LYS A 74 7.72 -6.66 -3.14
CA LYS A 74 8.62 -7.36 -2.22
C LYS A 74 8.75 -6.62 -0.89
N ASN A 75 8.81 -5.29 -0.93
CA ASN A 75 8.84 -4.46 0.26
C ASN A 75 7.51 -4.53 1.00
N LEU A 76 6.39 -4.33 0.29
CA LEU A 76 5.05 -4.40 0.86
C LEU A 76 4.77 -5.73 1.57
N LYS A 77 5.23 -6.86 1.02
CA LYS A 77 5.08 -8.17 1.68
C LYS A 77 5.68 -8.17 3.10
N LYS A 78 6.89 -7.64 3.25
CA LYS A 78 7.57 -7.57 4.56
C LYS A 78 6.81 -6.65 5.51
N ASP A 79 6.35 -5.51 5.02
CA ASP A 79 5.62 -4.55 5.85
C ASP A 79 4.25 -5.11 6.30
N VAL A 80 3.59 -5.91 5.46
CA VAL A 80 2.33 -6.60 5.83
C VAL A 80 2.58 -7.64 6.93
N GLU A 81 3.69 -8.37 6.87
CA GLU A 81 4.08 -9.31 7.94
C GLU A 81 4.27 -8.56 9.26
N THR A 82 5.00 -7.45 9.26
CA THR A 82 5.18 -6.58 10.44
C THR A 82 3.85 -6.01 10.95
N LEU A 83 2.99 -5.49 10.07
CA LEU A 83 1.67 -4.97 10.46
C LEU A 83 0.81 -6.04 11.13
N TYR A 84 0.90 -7.30 10.69
CA TYR A 84 0.17 -8.39 11.30
C TYR A 84 0.69 -8.73 12.71
N GLU A 85 2.00 -8.63 12.94
CA GLU A 85 2.59 -8.76 14.28
C GLU A 85 2.17 -7.62 15.20
N SER A 86 2.21 -6.38 14.71
CA SER A 86 1.70 -5.21 15.45
C SER A 86 0.21 -5.35 15.77
N PHE A 87 -0.60 -5.84 14.83
CA PHE A 87 -2.02 -6.14 15.06
C PHE A 87 -2.21 -7.17 16.19
N LYS A 88 -1.45 -8.26 16.20
CA LYS A 88 -1.53 -9.28 17.27
C LYS A 88 -1.17 -8.70 18.64
N ASN A 89 -0.21 -7.78 18.69
CA ASN A 89 0.14 -7.11 19.94
C ASN A 89 -1.01 -6.19 20.38
N PHE A 90 -1.56 -5.39 19.46
CA PHE A 90 -2.71 -4.55 19.73
C PHE A 90 -3.93 -5.35 20.22
N GLU A 91 -4.24 -6.49 19.60
CA GLU A 91 -5.32 -7.39 20.02
C GLU A 91 -5.13 -7.95 21.44
N LYS A 92 -3.87 -8.11 21.90
CA LYS A 92 -3.56 -8.59 23.26
C LYS A 92 -3.58 -7.50 24.32
N THR A 93 -3.18 -6.28 23.95
CA THR A 93 -2.98 -5.18 24.92
C THR A 93 -4.14 -4.20 24.99
N HIS A 94 -5.10 -4.29 24.07
CA HIS A 94 -6.23 -3.38 23.97
C HIS A 94 -7.51 -4.03 24.47
N ASP A 95 -8.24 -3.35 25.35
CA ASP A 95 -9.42 -3.94 26.00
C ASP A 95 -10.72 -3.73 25.22
N ASN A 96 -10.71 -2.92 24.16
CA ASN A 96 -11.91 -2.59 23.39
C ASN A 96 -12.07 -3.49 22.14
N PRO A 97 -12.99 -4.47 22.16
CA PRO A 97 -13.15 -5.42 21.06
C PRO A 97 -13.72 -4.78 19.78
N LYS A 98 -14.44 -3.65 19.90
CA LYS A 98 -14.97 -2.93 18.73
C LYS A 98 -13.81 -2.30 17.95
N GLU A 99 -12.91 -1.64 18.65
CA GLU A 99 -11.75 -0.95 18.05
C GLU A 99 -10.75 -1.95 17.45
N ILE A 100 -10.54 -3.10 18.12
CA ILE A 100 -9.76 -4.21 17.54
C ILE A 100 -10.37 -4.68 16.22
N LYS A 101 -11.70 -4.89 16.17
CA LYS A 101 -12.38 -5.34 14.95
C LYS A 101 -12.31 -4.32 13.83
N GLU A 102 -12.50 -3.04 14.13
CA GLU A 102 -12.42 -1.94 13.16
C GLU A 102 -10.98 -1.81 12.62
N PHE A 103 -9.95 -1.87 13.48
CA PHE A 103 -8.56 -1.80 13.04
C PHE A 103 -8.15 -3.03 12.22
N LYS A 104 -8.61 -4.23 12.61
CA LYS A 104 -8.46 -5.46 11.81
C LYS A 104 -9.11 -5.30 10.42
N HIS A 105 -10.29 -4.68 10.37
CA HIS A 105 -10.98 -4.43 9.11
C HIS A 105 -10.17 -3.48 8.21
N ALA A 106 -9.65 -2.38 8.77
CA ALA A 106 -8.78 -1.46 8.03
C ALA A 106 -7.54 -2.16 7.46
N CYS A 107 -6.83 -2.95 8.28
CA CYS A 107 -5.67 -3.73 7.83
C CYS A 107 -6.03 -4.69 6.68
N ASN A 108 -7.13 -5.41 6.82
CA ASN A 108 -7.59 -6.35 5.80
C ASN A 108 -7.96 -5.66 4.49
N THR A 109 -8.54 -4.47 4.53
CA THR A 109 -8.87 -3.69 3.33
C THR A 109 -7.61 -3.37 2.54
N VAL A 110 -6.59 -2.82 3.18
CA VAL A 110 -5.30 -2.48 2.54
C VAL A 110 -4.65 -3.73 1.92
N ILE A 111 -4.63 -4.84 2.66
CA ILE A 111 -4.05 -6.11 2.17
C ILE A 111 -4.83 -6.62 0.95
N ARG A 112 -6.16 -6.57 0.96
CA ARG A 112 -7.00 -7.01 -0.17
C ARG A 112 -6.77 -6.17 -1.42
N GLU A 113 -6.65 -4.86 -1.28
CA GLU A 113 -6.38 -3.99 -2.43
C GLU A 113 -5.00 -4.28 -3.04
N ALA A 114 -3.98 -4.48 -2.22
CA ALA A 114 -2.66 -4.89 -2.68
C ALA A 114 -2.67 -6.24 -3.40
N GLN A 115 -3.43 -7.22 -2.88
CA GLN A 115 -3.61 -8.53 -3.53
C GLN A 115 -4.32 -8.41 -4.89
N LYS A 116 -5.35 -7.55 -4.98
CA LYS A 116 -6.06 -7.28 -6.24
C LYS A 116 -5.12 -6.70 -7.30
N SER A 117 -4.31 -5.70 -6.94
CA SER A 117 -3.29 -5.14 -7.82
C SER A 117 -2.27 -6.20 -8.26
N HIS A 118 -1.83 -7.07 -7.35
CA HIS A 118 -0.93 -8.16 -7.68
C HIS A 118 -1.51 -9.13 -8.72
N SER A 119 -2.77 -9.57 -8.51
CA SER A 119 -3.43 -10.48 -9.45
C SER A 119 -3.57 -9.85 -10.84
N ALA A 120 -3.97 -8.57 -10.91
CA ALA A 120 -4.08 -7.87 -12.19
C ALA A 120 -2.74 -7.78 -12.94
N ILE A 121 -1.66 -7.44 -12.22
CA ILE A 121 -0.29 -7.43 -12.79
C ILE A 121 0.09 -8.81 -13.32
N LYS A 122 -0.17 -9.86 -12.53
CA LYS A 122 0.14 -11.25 -12.89
C LYS A 122 -0.60 -11.64 -14.19
N ASP A 123 -1.90 -11.38 -14.27
CA ASP A 123 -2.72 -11.73 -15.43
C ASP A 123 -2.28 -10.97 -16.69
N LYS A 124 -1.89 -9.69 -16.55
CA LYS A 124 -1.34 -8.91 -17.67
C LYS A 124 -0.02 -9.48 -18.19
N VAL A 125 0.89 -9.84 -17.28
CA VAL A 125 2.17 -10.46 -17.65
C VAL A 125 1.92 -11.76 -18.40
N TYR A 126 1.05 -12.63 -17.90
CA TYR A 126 0.67 -13.85 -18.62
C TYR A 126 0.07 -13.53 -19.98
N THR A 127 -0.84 -12.56 -20.09
CA THR A 127 -1.43 -12.19 -21.38
C THR A 127 -0.39 -11.76 -22.43
N ILE A 128 0.65 -11.02 -22.04
CA ILE A 128 1.70 -10.58 -22.97
C ILE A 128 2.71 -11.70 -23.29
N TYR A 129 3.04 -12.56 -22.32
CA TYR A 129 4.01 -13.64 -22.52
C TYR A 129 3.40 -14.90 -23.15
N ASP A 130 2.18 -15.26 -22.76
CA ASP A 130 1.36 -16.38 -23.24
C ASP A 130 0.44 -16.00 -24.41
N LYS A 131 0.62 -14.82 -25.02
CA LYS A 131 0.23 -14.59 -26.42
C LYS A 131 0.98 -15.65 -27.24
N LYS A 132 0.39 -16.84 -27.32
CA LYS A 132 0.84 -17.97 -28.10
C LYS A 132 1.07 -17.45 -29.51
N LYS A 133 2.29 -17.65 -29.98
CA LYS A 133 2.68 -17.53 -31.38
C LYS A 133 1.68 -18.28 -32.28
#